data_AF-X6I2T5-F1
#
_entry.id   AF-X6I2T5-F1
#
_cell.length_a   1.000
_cell.length_b   1.000
_cell.length_c   1.000
_cell.angle_alpha   90.00
_cell.angle_beta   90.00
_cell.angle_gamma   90.00
#
_symmetry.space_group_name_H-M   'P 1'
#
loop_
_entity.id
_entity.type
_entity.pdbx_description
1 polymer ?
#
loop_
_entity_poly.entity_id
_entity_poly.type
_entity_poly.pdbx_seq_one_letter_code
_entity_poly.pdbx_strand_id
1 'polypeptide(L)' 'MSVGGLKFLDKWVAKQLPIVARRDLILGDLKDQVMTAAEKAGIPADQINGELESVFELIIELNRRGAERADLA' A
#
# COMPACT_ATOMS: atom_id res chain seq x y z
N MET A 1 -2.54 -11.90 14.26
CA MET A 1 -3.13 -11.42 12.99
C MET A 1 -4.21 -12.37 12.52
N SER A 2 -5.22 -11.85 11.81
CA SER A 2 -6.21 -12.67 11.10
C SER A 2 -5.73 -12.95 9.67
N VAL A 3 -5.92 -14.17 9.19
CA VAL A 3 -5.65 -14.56 7.79
C VAL A 3 -6.41 -13.67 6.79
N GLY A 4 -7.54 -13.09 7.20
CA GLY A 4 -8.34 -12.17 6.39
C GLY A 4 -7.64 -10.84 6.07
N GLY A 5 -7.04 -10.20 7.08
CA GLY A 5 -6.34 -8.92 6.91
C GLY A 5 -5.13 -9.02 5.97
N LEU A 6 -4.36 -10.10 6.09
CA LEU A 6 -3.19 -10.40 5.24
C LEU A 6 -3.59 -10.59 3.77
N LYS A 7 -4.63 -11.40 3.51
CA LYS A 7 -5.16 -11.61 2.15
C LYS A 7 -5.72 -10.34 1.52
N PHE A 8 -6.24 -9.43 2.33
CA PHE A 8 -6.70 -8.14 1.85
C PHE A 8 -5.54 -7.23 1.46
N LEU A 9 -4.53 -7.10 2.33
CA LEU A 9 -3.35 -6.28 2.07
C LEU A 9 -2.63 -6.73 0.79
N ASP A 10 -2.39 -8.03 0.64
CA ASP A 10 -1.77 -8.61 -0.56
C ASP A 10 -2.51 -8.21 -1.86
N LYS A 11 -3.84 -8.40 -1.88
CA LYS A 11 -4.68 -8.02 -3.02
C LYS A 11 -4.74 -6.52 -3.24
N TRP A 12 -4.71 -5.73 -2.18
CA TRP A 12 -4.79 -4.28 -2.27
C TRP A 12 -3.48 -3.71 -2.81
N VAL A 13 -2.33 -4.14 -2.30
CA VAL A 13 -1.00 -3.73 -2.79
C VAL A 13 -0.85 -4.04 -4.27
N ALA A 14 -1.24 -5.24 -4.72
CA ALA A 14 -1.18 -5.61 -6.13
C ALA A 14 -1.95 -4.64 -7.06
N LYS A 15 -3.05 -4.05 -6.57
CA LYS A 15 -3.83 -3.03 -7.30
C LYS A 15 -3.20 -1.64 -7.26
N GLN A 16 -2.45 -1.31 -6.21
CA GLN A 16 -1.78 -0.04 -6.06
C GLN A 16 -0.45 0.01 -6.81
N LEU A 17 0.23 -1.13 -7.02
CA LEU A 17 1.53 -1.18 -7.72
C LEU A 17 1.54 -0.43 -9.07
N PRO A 18 0.54 -0.52 -9.96
CA PRO A 18 0.51 0.24 -11.22
C PRO A 18 0.29 1.76 -11.04
N ILE A 19 -0.20 2.19 -9.89
CA ILE A 19 -0.45 3.60 -9.53
C ILE A 19 0.80 4.16 -8.85
N VAL A 20 1.39 3.40 -7.93
CA VAL A 20 2.70 3.65 -7.31
C VAL A 20 3.77 3.79 -8.40
N ALA A 21 3.86 2.84 -9.34
CA ALA A 21 4.84 2.88 -10.42
C ALA A 21 4.74 4.13 -11.33
N ARG A 22 3.57 4.79 -11.35
CA ARG A 22 3.36 6.04 -12.08
C ARG A 22 3.79 7.30 -11.31
N ARG A 23 4.27 7.15 -10.07
CA ARG A 23 4.63 8.23 -9.14
C ARG A 23 3.49 9.21 -8.80
N ASP A 24 2.26 8.91 -9.20
CA ASP A 24 1.08 9.77 -8.98
C ASP A 24 0.50 9.67 -7.56
N LEU A 25 1.24 9.06 -6.62
CA LEU A 25 0.70 8.61 -5.35
C LEU A 25 1.28 9.42 -4.18
N ILE A 26 0.42 10.21 -3.53
CA ILE A 26 0.76 10.94 -2.30
C ILE A 26 0.62 10.00 -1.11
N LEU A 27 1.68 9.91 -0.28
CA LEU A 27 1.78 8.95 0.82
C LEU A 27 0.69 9.10 1.88
N GLY A 28 0.29 10.34 2.17
CA GLY A 28 -0.82 10.65 3.08
C GLY A 28 -2.14 10.03 2.61
N ASP A 29 -2.43 10.16 1.32
CA ASP A 29 -3.68 9.65 0.73
C ASP A 29 -3.73 8.11 0.73
N LEU A 30 -2.57 7.45 0.67
CA LEU A 30 -2.49 6.00 0.62
C LEU A 30 -2.95 5.35 1.93
N LYS A 31 -2.72 6.00 3.09
CA LYS A 31 -3.21 5.53 4.40
C LYS A 31 -4.72 5.64 4.48
N ASP A 32 -5.28 6.76 4.05
CA ASP A 32 -6.72 6.96 4.06
C ASP A 32 -7.41 6.03 3.05
N GLN A 33 -6.78 5.77 1.90
CA GLN A 33 -7.27 4.83 0.90
C GLN A 33 -7.28 3.38 1.39
N VAL A 34 -6.22 2.91 2.08
CA VAL A 34 -6.19 1.53 2.59
C VAL A 34 -7.20 1.34 3.72
N MET A 35 -7.34 2.33 4.60
CA MET A 35 -8.31 2.31 5.70
C MET A 35 -9.75 2.33 5.18
N THR A 36 -10.04 3.18 4.19
CA THR A 36 -11.35 3.21 3.51
C THR A 36 -11.65 1.91 2.77
N ALA A 37 -10.67 1.32 2.10
CA ALA A 37 -10.84 0.06 1.39
C ALA A 37 -11.07 -1.11 2.35
N ALA A 38 -10.41 -1.10 3.50
CA ALA A 38 -10.58 -2.07 4.56
C ALA A 38 -11.97 -1.99 5.19
N GLU A 39 -12.43 -0.79 5.52
CA GLU A 39 -13.78 -0.54 6.02
C GLU A 39 -14.84 -1.08 5.05
N LYS A 40 -14.71 -0.79 3.75
CA LYS A 40 -15.59 -1.32 2.70
C LYS A 40 -15.55 -2.84 2.58
N ALA A 41 -14.42 -3.46 2.92
CA ALA A 41 -14.26 -4.91 2.94
C ALA A 41 -14.72 -5.56 4.26
N GLY A 42 -15.19 -4.76 5.23
CA GLY A 42 -15.58 -5.23 6.56
C GLY A 42 -14.40 -5.72 7.40
N ILE A 43 -13.18 -5.25 7.09
CA ILE A 43 -11.97 -5.62 7.82
C ILE A 43 -11.71 -4.56 8.87
N PRO A 44 -11.71 -4.93 10.16
CA PRO A 44 -11.48 -3.98 11.22
C PRO A 44 -10.00 -3.55 11.24
N ALA A 45 -9.78 -2.27 11.58
CA ALA A 45 -8.49 -1.60 11.48
C ALA A 45 -7.36 -2.28 12.28
N ASP A 46 -7.72 -2.90 13.41
CA ASP A 46 -6.82 -3.66 14.28
C ASP A 46 -6.20 -4.88 13.58
N GLN A 47 -6.88 -5.44 12.57
CA GLN A 47 -6.37 -6.56 11.77
C GLN A 47 -5.31 -6.15 10.73
N ILE A 48 -5.11 -4.85 10.52
CA ILE A 48 -4.35 -4.30 9.38
C ILE A 48 -3.25 -3.37 9.85
N ASN A 49 -3.48 -2.61 10.94
CA ASN A 49 -2.53 -1.64 11.49
C ASN A 49 -1.14 -2.23 11.75
N GLY A 50 -1.06 -3.51 12.15
CA GLY A 50 0.21 -4.17 12.46
C GLY A 50 1.14 -4.40 11.26
N GLU A 51 0.61 -4.42 10.03
CA GLU A 51 1.43 -4.60 8.81
C GLU A 51 1.28 -3.44 7.82
N LEU A 52 0.39 -2.50 8.12
CA LEU A 52 0.23 -1.28 7.34
C LEU A 52 1.59 -0.60 7.15
N GLU A 53 2.31 -0.40 8.26
CA GLU A 53 3.59 0.30 8.27
C GLU A 53 4.64 -0.37 7.37
N SER A 54 4.79 -1.70 7.45
CA SER A 54 5.72 -2.45 6.59
C SER A 54 5.32 -2.42 5.11
N VAL A 55 4.02 -2.44 4.80
CA VAL A 55 3.52 -2.28 3.42
C VAL A 55 3.79 -0.87 2.90
N PHE A 56 3.64 0.16 3.75
CA PHE A 56 3.99 1.54 3.42
C PHE A 56 5.48 1.68 3.12
N GLU A 57 6.35 1.12 3.96
CA GLU A 57 7.80 1.12 3.73
C GLU A 57 8.18 0.45 2.41
N LEU A 58 7.57 -0.70 2.08
CA LEU A 58 7.79 -1.38 0.81
C LEU A 58 7.38 -0.51 -0.38
N ILE A 59 6.22 0.15 -0.31
CA ILE A 59 5.73 1.02 -1.38
C ILE A 59 6.64 2.25 -1.56
N ILE A 60 7.11 2.85 -0.46
CA ILE A 60 8.07 3.97 -0.48
C ILE A 60 9.38 3.53 -1.15
N GLU A 61 9.90 2.37 -0.77
CA GLU A 61 11.15 1.85 -1.32
C GLU A 61 11.03 1.53 -2.81
N LEU A 62 9.90 0.96 -3.24
CA LEU A 62 9.61 0.72 -4.65
C LEU A 62 9.50 2.03 -5.44
N ASN A 63 8.84 3.05 -4.88
CA ASN A 63 8.77 4.39 -5.48
C ASN A 63 10.14 5.03 -5.62
N ARG A 64 10.99 4.94 -4.58
CA ARG A 64 12.36 5.46 -4.60
C ARG A 64 13.20 4.78 -5.67
N ARG A 65 13.15 3.45 -5.77
CA ARG A 65 13.87 2.68 -6.81
C ARG A 65 13.36 2.94 -8.21
N GLY A 66 12.04 3.04 -8.37
CA GLY A 66 11.42 3.47 -9.63
C GLY A 66 11.86 4.88 -9.99
N ALA A 67 12.09 5.72 -8.98
CA ALA A 67 12.56 7.07 -9.19
C ALA A 67 14.00 7.13 -9.72
N GLU A 68 14.91 6.46 -9.01
CA GLU A 68 16.32 6.36 -9.36
C GLU A 68 16.57 5.74 -10.74
N ARG A 69 15.71 4.81 -11.20
CA ARG A 69 15.83 4.21 -12.54
C ARG A 69 15.45 5.15 -13.68
N ALA A 70 14.54 6.11 -13.45
CA ALA A 70 14.16 7.06 -14.49
C ALA A 70 15.17 8.20 -14.62
N ASP A 71 15.92 8.52 -13.56
CA ASP A 71 16.96 9.55 -13.58
C ASP A 71 18.27 9.07 -14.25
N LEU A 72 18.40 7.76 -14.48
CA LEU A 72 19.55 7.11 -15.14
C LEU A 72 19.29 6.76 -16.62
N ALA A 73 18.10 7.05 -17.16
CA ALA A 73 17.67 6.73 -18.52
C ALA A 73 17.52 8.00 -19.38
#